data_AF-A0A7S2MWA0-F1
#
_entry.id   AF-A0A7S2MWA0-F1
#
_cell.length_a   1.000
_cell.length_b   1.000
_cell.length_c   1.000
_cell.angle_alpha   90.00
_cell.angle_beta   90.00
_cell.angle_gamma   90.00
#
_symmetry.space_group_name_H-M   'P 1'
#
loop_
_entity.id
_entity.type
_entity.pdbx_description
1 polymer ?
#
loop_
_entity_poly.entity_id
_entity_poly.type
_entity_poly.pdbx_seq_one_letter_code
_entity_poly.pdbx_strand_id
1 'polypeptide(L)'
;GKRHKPSTWHESLLGYSGSEAKRDEAERGLRMQGQQAGIAFDFNVLTHWQPIDSQRLLLWAGRYGKQEEFMSALNLRHFERGSAGESASGRHTLLAAAEEVGLDVEGARSFLESDE
;
A
#
# COMPACT_ATOMS: atom_id res chain seq x y z
N GLY A 1 -27.23 0.82 9.38
CA GLY A 1 -26.14 1.23 10.28
C GLY A 1 -25.28 2.26 9.56
N LYS A 2 -24.80 3.30 10.26
CA LYS A 2 -23.95 4.34 9.64
C LYS A 2 -22.71 3.67 9.04
N ARG A 3 -22.53 3.73 7.72
CA ARG A 3 -21.27 3.30 7.07
C ARG A 3 -20.18 4.23 7.62
N HIS A 4 -19.19 3.66 8.30
CA HIS A 4 -18.01 4.40 8.74
C HIS A 4 -17.31 4.89 7.47
N LYS A 5 -17.04 6.20 7.37
CA LYS A 5 -16.27 6.75 6.25
C LYS A 5 -14.84 6.19 6.36
N PRO A 6 -14.25 5.68 5.28
CA PRO A 6 -12.87 5.19 5.34
C PRO A 6 -11.95 6.36 5.70
N SER A 7 -11.03 6.12 6.65
CA SER A 7 -10.09 7.12 7.16
C SER A 7 -8.77 7.09 6.40
N THR A 8 -8.16 8.25 6.25
CA THR A 8 -6.80 8.45 5.72
C THR A 8 -5.75 8.32 6.82
N TRP A 9 -4.47 8.17 6.45
CA TRP A 9 -3.38 8.16 7.45
C TRP A 9 -3.31 9.47 8.23
N HIS A 10 -3.59 10.60 7.59
CA HIS A 10 -3.72 11.89 8.26
C HIS A 10 -4.79 11.88 9.37
N GLU A 11 -5.99 11.40 9.06
CA GLU A 11 -7.10 11.30 10.02
C GLU A 11 -6.81 10.26 11.12
N SER A 12 -6.24 9.11 10.75
CA SER A 12 -5.92 8.04 11.70
C SER A 12 -4.80 8.45 12.67
N LEU A 13 -3.77 9.16 12.18
CA LEU A 13 -2.70 9.71 13.02
C LEU A 13 -3.23 10.74 14.02
N LEU A 14 -4.24 11.53 13.67
CA LEU A 14 -4.90 12.41 14.63
C LEU A 14 -5.55 11.60 15.76
N GLY A 15 -6.23 10.49 15.43
CA GLY A 15 -6.78 9.56 16.41
C GLY A 15 -5.72 8.95 17.33
N TYR A 16 -4.57 8.56 16.80
CA TYR A 16 -3.47 7.97 17.58
C TYR A 16 -2.71 8.98 18.44
N SER A 17 -2.53 10.20 17.95
CA SER A 17 -1.72 11.22 18.60
C SER A 17 -2.49 12.06 19.63
N GLY A 18 -3.80 12.17 19.47
CA GLY A 18 -4.70 12.90 20.38
C GLY A 18 -4.67 14.42 20.25
N SER A 19 -3.85 14.99 19.35
CA SER A 19 -3.89 16.42 19.01
C SER A 19 -3.30 16.70 17.62
N GLU A 20 -3.73 17.80 17.00
CA GLU A 20 -3.21 18.22 15.70
C GLU A 20 -1.70 18.46 15.72
N ALA A 21 -1.20 19.13 16.77
CA ALA A 21 0.22 19.42 16.92
C ALA A 21 1.09 18.15 16.97
N LYS A 22 0.61 17.09 17.65
CA LYS A 22 1.31 15.80 17.73
C LYS A 22 1.21 15.01 16.42
N ARG A 23 0.06 15.06 15.71
CA ARG A 23 -0.06 14.49 14.37
C ARG A 23 0.90 15.16 13.38
N ASP A 24 0.99 16.49 13.42
CA ASP A 24 1.93 17.23 12.57
C ASP A 24 3.39 16.89 12.86
N GLU A 25 3.73 16.69 14.13
CA GLU A 25 5.05 16.21 14.52
C GLU A 25 5.33 14.79 14.00
N ALA A 26 4.37 13.88 14.13
CA ALA A 26 4.48 12.53 13.61
C ALA A 26 4.64 12.51 12.08
N GLU A 27 3.83 13.28 11.35
CA GLU A 27 3.97 13.41 9.89
C GLU A 27 5.31 13.99 9.48
N ARG A 28 5.80 15.03 10.17
CA ARG A 28 7.14 15.58 9.90
C ARG A 28 8.23 14.53 10.10
N GLY A 29 8.16 13.77 11.19
CA GLY A 29 9.11 12.68 11.47
C GLY A 29 9.11 11.63 10.36
N LEU A 30 7.92 11.16 9.97
CA LEU A 30 7.74 10.18 8.90
C LEU A 30 8.20 10.72 7.54
N ARG A 31 7.94 12.00 7.22
CA ARG A 31 8.44 12.65 5.99
C ARG A 31 9.97 12.68 5.95
N MET A 32 10.62 13.01 7.06
CA MET A 32 12.09 13.01 7.11
C MET A 32 12.67 11.60 6.94
N GLN A 33 12.09 10.61 7.61
CA GLN A 33 12.50 9.21 7.45
C GLN A 33 12.25 8.70 6.02
N GLY A 34 11.10 9.04 5.44
CA GLY A 34 10.76 8.72 4.05
C GLY A 34 11.77 9.30 3.08
N GLN A 35 12.11 10.59 3.20
CA GLN A 35 13.12 11.24 2.36
C GLN A 35 14.48 10.56 2.45
N GLN A 36 14.91 10.11 3.63
CA GLN A 36 16.15 9.35 3.79
C GLN A 36 16.11 7.98 3.10
N ALA A 37 14.93 7.38 3.00
CA ALA A 37 14.67 6.11 2.31
C ALA A 37 14.27 6.28 0.83
N GLY A 38 14.19 7.51 0.31
CA GLY A 38 13.72 7.78 -1.05
C GLY A 38 12.20 7.62 -1.25
N ILE A 39 11.41 7.68 -0.18
CA ILE A 39 9.94 7.50 -0.17
C ILE A 39 9.25 8.84 0.09
N ALA A 40 8.32 9.22 -0.78
CA ALA A 40 7.50 10.42 -0.64
C ALA A 40 6.11 10.08 -0.07
N PHE A 41 6.01 9.92 1.26
CA PHE A 41 4.75 9.52 1.90
C PHE A 41 3.57 10.47 1.62
N ASP A 42 2.50 9.89 1.09
CA ASP A 42 1.17 10.46 0.95
C ASP A 42 0.30 10.08 2.15
N PHE A 43 0.07 11.02 3.06
CA PHE A 43 -0.76 10.81 4.23
C PHE A 43 -2.27 10.82 3.93
N ASN A 44 -2.66 11.17 2.70
CA ASN A 44 -4.06 11.15 2.28
C ASN A 44 -4.49 9.78 1.72
N VAL A 45 -3.59 8.80 1.63
CA VAL A 45 -3.99 7.42 1.33
C VAL A 45 -4.83 6.85 2.47
N LEU A 46 -5.79 5.99 2.12
CA LEU A 46 -6.62 5.29 3.08
C LEU A 46 -5.77 4.43 4.02
N THR A 47 -6.00 4.54 5.32
CA THR A 47 -5.36 3.68 6.34
C THR A 47 -5.94 2.27 6.33
N HIS A 48 -7.16 2.10 5.79
CA HIS A 48 -7.79 0.80 5.71
C HIS A 48 -7.13 -0.06 4.62
N TRP A 49 -6.32 -1.02 5.06
CA TRP A 49 -5.69 -2.03 4.21
C TRP A 49 -6.30 -3.41 4.49
N GLN A 50 -6.73 -4.10 3.44
CA GLN A 50 -7.04 -5.54 3.41
C GLN A 50 -5.87 -6.32 2.81
N PRO A 51 -5.00 -6.95 3.63
CA PRO A 51 -3.72 -7.46 3.15
C PRO A 51 -3.80 -8.82 2.46
N ILE A 52 -4.93 -9.53 2.48
CA ILE A 52 -5.00 -10.94 2.05
C ILE A 52 -4.44 -11.14 0.63
N ASP A 53 -5.01 -10.48 -0.38
CA ASP A 53 -4.56 -10.64 -1.77
C ASP A 53 -3.11 -10.13 -1.97
N SER A 54 -2.70 -9.06 -1.25
CA SER A 54 -1.31 -8.57 -1.32
C SER A 54 -0.30 -9.57 -0.75
N GLN A 55 -0.63 -10.22 0.36
CA GLN A 55 0.24 -11.22 0.99
C GLN A 55 0.29 -12.50 0.15
N ARG A 56 -0.85 -12.94 -0.39
CA ARG A 56 -0.90 -14.08 -1.31
C ARG A 56 -0.04 -13.82 -2.54
N LEU A 57 -0.22 -12.68 -3.21
CA LEU A 57 0.53 -12.38 -4.42
C LEU A 57 2.02 -12.15 -4.14
N LEU A 58 2.37 -11.62 -2.96
CA LEU A 58 3.77 -11.52 -2.51
C LEU A 58 4.44 -12.90 -2.43
N LEU A 59 3.77 -13.89 -1.82
CA LEU A 59 4.28 -15.26 -1.74
C LEU A 59 4.37 -15.93 -3.11
N TRP A 60 3.40 -15.67 -3.99
CA TRP A 60 3.43 -16.14 -5.37
C TRP A 60 4.60 -15.53 -6.15
N ALA A 61 4.84 -14.22 -6.03
CA ALA A 61 6.00 -13.54 -6.64
C ALA A 61 7.34 -14.14 -6.15
N GLY A 62 7.39 -14.60 -4.90
CA GLY A 62 8.53 -15.33 -4.33
C GLY A 62 8.90 -16.61 -5.10
N ARG A 63 7.94 -17.28 -5.74
CA ARG A 63 8.20 -18.47 -6.59
C ARG A 63 9.05 -18.14 -7.82
N TYR A 64 9.11 -16.86 -8.20
CA TYR A 64 9.89 -16.34 -9.32
C TYR A 64 11.10 -15.51 -8.86
N GLY A 65 11.38 -15.47 -7.56
CA GLY A 65 12.45 -14.63 -7.00
C GLY A 65 12.17 -13.13 -7.09
N LYS A 66 10.90 -12.73 -7.19
CA LYS A 66 10.45 -11.33 -7.37
C LYS A 66 9.74 -10.73 -6.17
N GLN A 67 9.90 -11.35 -5.00
CA GLN A 67 9.17 -10.97 -3.78
C GLN A 67 9.51 -9.54 -3.35
N GLU A 68 10.80 -9.19 -3.28
CA GLU A 68 11.25 -7.87 -2.82
C GLU A 68 10.92 -6.76 -3.82
N GLU A 69 11.12 -7.02 -5.11
CA GLU A 69 10.78 -6.04 -6.16
C GLU A 69 9.27 -5.81 -6.20
N PHE A 70 8.46 -6.86 -6.13
CA PHE A 70 7.00 -6.74 -6.11
C PHE A 70 6.53 -5.93 -4.89
N MET A 71 7.05 -6.21 -3.70
CA MET A 71 6.67 -5.48 -2.49
C MET A 71 7.07 -4.01 -2.59
N SER A 72 8.27 -3.72 -3.11
CA SER A 72 8.76 -2.37 -3.35
C SER A 72 7.85 -1.61 -4.32
N ALA A 73 7.51 -2.21 -5.46
CA ALA A 73 6.60 -1.63 -6.45
C ALA A 73 5.19 -1.38 -5.87
N LEU A 74 4.66 -2.35 -5.13
CA LEU A 74 3.35 -2.23 -4.49
C LEU A 74 3.33 -1.11 -3.42
N ASN A 75 4.38 -1.03 -2.60
CA ASN A 75 4.50 0.00 -1.57
C ASN A 75 4.61 1.40 -2.16
N LEU A 76 5.38 1.59 -3.23
CA LEU A 76 5.49 2.89 -3.89
C LEU A 76 4.11 3.36 -4.38
N ARG A 77 3.37 2.47 -5.04
CA ARG A 77 2.02 2.74 -5.52
C ARG A 77 1.07 3.10 -4.38
N HIS A 78 1.08 2.34 -3.29
CA HIS A 78 0.20 2.61 -2.17
C HIS A 78 0.57 3.87 -1.39
N PHE A 79 1.84 4.01 -1.01
CA PHE A 79 2.28 5.07 -0.09
C PHE A 79 2.62 6.38 -0.76
N GLU A 80 2.83 6.43 -2.07
CA GLU A 80 3.11 7.70 -2.78
C GLU A 80 1.98 8.12 -3.73
N ARG A 81 1.19 7.15 -4.22
CA ARG A 81 0.12 7.40 -5.21
C ARG A 81 -1.26 7.03 -4.68
N GLY A 82 -1.37 6.77 -3.38
CA GLY A 82 -2.58 6.21 -2.81
C GLY A 82 -3.79 7.13 -2.84
N SER A 83 -3.61 8.44 -2.70
CA SER A 83 -4.67 9.43 -2.92
C SER A 83 -5.17 9.50 -4.37
N ALA A 84 -4.40 8.99 -5.35
CA ALA A 84 -4.83 8.85 -6.74
C ALA A 84 -5.64 7.55 -6.99
N GLY A 85 -5.90 6.75 -5.95
CA GLY A 85 -6.70 5.54 -6.02
C GLY A 85 -5.91 4.23 -6.04
N GLU A 86 -4.57 4.28 -6.00
CA GLU A 86 -3.74 3.08 -5.89
C GLU A 86 -3.76 2.53 -4.45
N SER A 87 -4.01 1.24 -4.29
CA SER A 87 -4.14 0.62 -2.97
C SER A 87 -3.51 -0.76 -2.94
N ALA A 88 -2.73 -1.05 -1.89
CA ALA A 88 -2.25 -2.40 -1.63
C ALA A 88 -3.38 -3.43 -1.38
N SER A 89 -4.64 -2.98 -1.26
CA SER A 89 -5.82 -3.85 -1.20
C SER A 89 -6.53 -4.03 -2.55
N GLY A 90 -6.16 -3.23 -3.54
CA GLY A 90 -6.81 -3.18 -4.85
C GLY A 90 -6.16 -4.12 -5.84
N ARG A 91 -6.93 -5.09 -6.36
CA ARG A 91 -6.42 -6.03 -7.38
C ARG A 91 -5.79 -5.34 -8.60
N HIS A 92 -6.32 -4.21 -9.03
CA HIS A 92 -5.73 -3.44 -10.13
C HIS A 92 -4.30 -2.98 -9.81
N THR A 93 -4.06 -2.49 -8.58
CA THR A 93 -2.73 -2.06 -8.12
C THR A 93 -1.79 -3.24 -7.96
N LEU A 94 -2.30 -4.38 -7.47
CA LEU A 94 -1.53 -5.62 -7.35
C LEU A 94 -1.04 -6.11 -8.72
N LEU A 95 -1.92 -6.15 -9.72
CA LEU A 95 -1.55 -6.56 -11.08
C LEU A 95 -0.58 -5.57 -11.74
N ALA A 96 -0.77 -4.27 -11.54
CA ALA A 96 0.14 -3.25 -12.06
C ALA A 96 1.53 -3.33 -11.41
N ALA A 97 1.62 -3.64 -10.12
CA ALA A 97 2.88 -3.89 -9.43
C ALA A 97 3.56 -5.17 -9.94
N ALA A 98 2.79 -6.23 -10.23
CA ALA A 98 3.30 -7.47 -10.81
C ALA A 98 3.87 -7.24 -12.22
N GLU A 99 3.13 -6.52 -13.07
CA GLU A 99 3.57 -6.14 -14.42
C GLU A 99 4.89 -5.36 -14.39
N GLU A 100 4.99 -4.36 -13.50
CA GLU A 100 6.16 -3.49 -13.36
C GLU A 100 7.45 -4.25 -13.05
N VAL A 101 7.35 -5.36 -12.31
CA VAL A 101 8.50 -6.20 -11.94
C VAL A 101 8.73 -7.37 -12.89
N GLY A 102 7.97 -7.43 -13.99
CA GLY A 102 8.09 -8.41 -15.06
C GLY A 102 7.42 -9.76 -14.78
N LEU A 103 6.46 -9.82 -13.83
CA LEU A 103 5.64 -11.01 -13.63
C LEU A 103 4.55 -11.11 -14.70
N ASP A 104 4.13 -12.34 -15.03
CA ASP A 104 3.01 -12.58 -15.93
C ASP A 104 1.70 -12.09 -15.31
N VAL A 105 1.10 -11.06 -15.89
CA VAL A 105 -0.13 -10.43 -15.40
C VAL A 105 -1.32 -11.38 -15.44
N GLU A 106 -1.43 -12.23 -16.47
CA GLU A 106 -2.53 -13.17 -16.58
C GLU A 106 -2.36 -14.35 -15.62
N GLY A 107 -1.12 -14.80 -15.39
CA GLY A 107 -0.78 -15.73 -14.32
C GLY A 107 -1.09 -15.17 -12.93
N ALA A 108 -0.71 -13.92 -12.65
CA ALA A 108 -1.01 -13.24 -11.40
C ALA A 108 -2.53 -13.07 -11.18
N ARG A 109 -3.27 -12.72 -12.22
CA ARG A 109 -4.74 -12.63 -12.21
C ARG A 109 -5.37 -13.98 -11.89
N SER A 110 -4.96 -15.03 -12.61
CA SER A 110 -5.45 -16.39 -12.41
C SER A 110 -5.18 -16.90 -10.99
N PHE A 111 -4.00 -16.57 -10.44
CA PHE A 111 -3.65 -16.90 -9.06
C PHE A 111 -4.53 -16.14 -8.03
N LEU A 112 -4.79 -14.85 -8.23
CA LEU A 112 -5.68 -14.07 -7.34
C LEU A 112 -7.15 -14.53 -7.38
N GLU A 113 -7.56 -15.19 -8.46
CA GLU A 113 -8.89 -15.78 -8.62
C GLU A 113 -9.02 -17.19 -8.03
N SER A 114 -7.90 -17.85 -7.73
CA SER A 114 -7.89 -19.16 -7.07
C SER A 114 -7.92 -19.04 -5.54
N ASP A 115 -8.02 -20.19 -4.86
CA ASP A 115 -7.90 -20.32 -3.40
C ASP A 115 -6.50 -20.79 -2.95
N GLU A 116 -5.52 -20.79 -3.86
CA GLU A 116 -4.13 -21.19 -3.59
C GLU A 116 -3.36 -20.18 -2.71
#